data_AF-A0A3A5W6K1-F1
#
_entry.id   AF-A0A3A5W6K1-F1
#
_cell.length_a   1.000
_cell.length_b   1.000
_cell.length_c   1.000
_cell.angle_alpha   90.00
_cell.angle_beta   90.00
_cell.angle_gamma   90.00
#
_symmetry.space_group_name_H-M   'P 1'
#
loop_
_entity.id
_entity.type
_entity.pdbx_description
1 polymer ?
#
loop_
_entity_poly.entity_id
_entity_poly.type
_entity_poly.pdbx_seq_one_letter_code
_entity_poly.pdbx_strand_id
1 'polypeptide(L)'
;MFKNGWRKPSVVMTGYLDRIGAGAVLANPEVLDFDWTPPELVGREPIQRELAAKFSTLNHPEGAGRAVITGPVGSGKTVLADTFCRDIQRHLAGKRNVRHVKVNCRNASTSMRVVQRILHLLDPGHPDRGLSMGELL
;
A
#
# COMPACT_ATOMS: atom_id res chain seq x y z
N MET A 1 19.52 -14.76 -5.58
CA MET A 1 18.15 -14.36 -5.96
C MET A 1 17.52 -13.70 -4.73
N PHE A 2 17.01 -12.48 -4.90
CA PHE A 2 16.84 -11.40 -3.90
C PHE A 2 16.45 -11.80 -2.47
N LYS A 3 17.38 -11.57 -1.53
CA LYS A 3 17.17 -11.58 -0.08
C LYS A 3 16.87 -10.15 0.38
N ASN A 4 15.63 -9.66 0.21
CA ASN A 4 15.22 -8.35 0.73
C ASN A 4 14.56 -8.50 2.11
N GLY A 5 15.23 -9.24 2.99
CA GLY A 5 14.97 -9.14 4.43
C GLY A 5 15.52 -7.80 4.89
N TRP A 6 14.62 -6.86 5.18
CA TRP A 6 14.89 -5.57 5.80
C TRP A 6 15.90 -5.72 6.95
N ARG A 7 17.16 -5.37 6.68
CA ARG A 7 18.07 -4.93 7.72
C ARG A 7 17.87 -3.44 7.82
N LYS A 8 17.73 -2.91 9.05
CA LYS A 8 17.99 -1.49 9.33
C LYS A 8 19.22 -1.08 8.51
N PRO A 9 19.23 0.08 7.82
CA PRO A 9 20.37 0.48 7.01
C PRO A 9 21.63 0.23 7.82
N SER A 10 22.47 -0.69 7.34
CA SER A 10 23.71 -1.01 8.03
C SER A 10 24.45 0.31 8.19
N VAL A 11 24.96 0.61 9.38
CA VAL A 11 25.76 1.81 9.68
C VAL A 11 26.81 2.08 8.59
N VAL A 12 27.28 1.02 7.92
CA VAL A 12 28.17 1.01 6.76
C VAL A 12 27.66 1.81 5.55
N MET A 13 26.36 1.73 5.23
CA MET A 13 25.76 2.41 4.06
C MET A 13 25.53 3.89 4.34
N THR A 14 25.09 4.24 5.55
CA THR A 14 25.00 5.63 6.03
C THR A 14 26.38 6.29 5.98
N GLY A 15 27.40 5.59 6.48
CA GLY A 15 28.78 6.06 6.41
C GLY A 15 29.37 6.12 5.00
N TYR A 16 28.82 5.41 4.00
CA TYR A 16 29.24 5.54 2.60
C TYR A 16 28.66 6.79 1.94
N LEU A 17 27.38 7.08 2.16
CA LEU A 17 26.73 8.29 1.66
C LEU A 17 27.30 9.56 2.31
N ASP A 18 27.64 9.51 3.61
CA ASP A 18 28.31 10.62 4.29
C ASP A 18 29.73 10.88 3.73
N ARG A 19 30.46 9.84 3.34
CA ARG A 19 31.85 9.94 2.83
C ARG A 19 31.97 10.55 1.44
N ILE A 20 30.95 10.45 0.61
CA ILE A 20 30.95 11.02 -0.76
C ILE A 20 30.25 12.40 -0.83
N GLY A 21 29.94 13.00 0.32
CA GLY A 21 29.22 14.28 0.40
C GLY A 21 27.72 14.17 0.07
N ALA A 22 27.19 12.97 -0.19
CA ALA A 22 25.77 12.74 -0.45
C ALA A 22 24.91 12.99 0.81
N GLY A 23 25.49 12.81 2.01
CA GLY A 23 24.88 13.21 3.27
C GLY A 23 24.59 14.71 3.39
N ALA A 24 25.21 15.56 2.55
CA ALA A 24 24.96 17.01 2.51
C ALA A 24 23.96 17.45 1.43
N VAL A 25 23.64 16.59 0.44
CA VAL A 25 22.71 16.91 -0.67
C VAL A 25 21.30 16.41 -0.36
N LEU A 26 21.18 15.26 0.31
CA LEU A 26 19.89 14.64 0.63
C LEU A 26 19.46 14.99 2.05
N ALA A 27 18.58 15.98 2.18
CA ALA A 27 18.00 16.37 3.47
C ALA A 27 17.16 15.24 4.11
N ASN A 28 16.50 14.42 3.30
CA ASN A 28 15.78 13.24 3.75
C ASN A 28 15.82 12.13 2.69
N PRO A 29 16.69 11.11 2.83
CA PRO A 29 16.78 10.00 1.89
C PRO A 29 15.53 9.10 1.85
N GLU A 30 14.72 9.06 2.91
CA GLU A 30 13.57 8.14 3.02
C GLU A 30 12.47 8.47 1.99
N VAL A 31 12.37 9.72 1.54
CA VAL A 31 11.39 10.13 0.52
C VAL A 31 11.67 9.54 -0.85
N LEU A 32 12.88 8.99 -1.06
CA LEU A 32 13.29 8.32 -2.29
C LEU A 32 13.10 6.80 -2.22
N ASP A 33 12.57 6.27 -1.11
CA ASP A 33 12.25 4.84 -1.01
C ASP A 33 11.09 4.48 -1.96
N PHE A 34 11.11 3.25 -2.48
CA PHE A 34 10.07 2.72 -3.35
C PHE A 34 8.71 2.57 -2.66
N ASP A 35 8.72 2.35 -1.35
CA ASP A 35 7.50 2.23 -0.55
C ASP A 35 7.04 3.58 0.02
N TRP A 36 7.84 4.64 -0.16
CA TRP A 36 7.44 5.98 0.26
C TRP A 36 6.26 6.48 -0.58
N THR A 37 5.25 7.01 0.11
CA THR A 37 4.06 7.58 -0.50
C THR A 37 3.98 9.06 -0.15
N PRO A 38 3.91 9.97 -1.15
CA PRO A 38 3.84 11.38 -0.86
C PRO A 38 2.56 11.77 -0.11
N PRO A 39 2.58 12.88 0.65
CA PRO A 39 1.39 13.41 1.30
C PRO A 39 0.34 13.88 0.29
N GLU A 40 0.79 14.38 -0.87
CA GLU A 40 -0.07 14.87 -1.95
C GLU A 40 0.38 14.27 -3.29
N LEU A 41 -0.57 13.93 -4.15
CA LEU A 41 -0.31 13.36 -5.47
C LEU A 41 -0.71 14.35 -6.57
N VAL A 42 0.29 15.01 -7.15
CA VAL A 42 0.11 16.07 -8.16
C VAL A 42 -0.14 15.47 -9.55
N GLY A 43 -1.01 16.10 -10.34
CA GLY A 43 -1.23 15.79 -11.75
C GLY A 43 -2.06 14.53 -12.01
N ARG A 44 -2.78 14.04 -10.98
CA ARG A 44 -3.62 12.85 -11.02
C ARG A 44 -5.05 13.11 -10.55
N GLU A 45 -5.40 14.37 -10.35
CA GLU A 45 -6.69 14.85 -9.84
C GLU A 45 -7.87 14.34 -10.68
N PRO A 46 -7.81 14.28 -12.04
CA PRO A 46 -8.92 13.74 -12.83
C PRO A 46 -9.18 12.26 -12.53
N ILE A 47 -8.12 11.45 -12.38
CA ILE A 47 -8.24 10.01 -12.11
C ILE A 47 -8.71 9.80 -10.66
N GLN A 48 -8.22 10.58 -9.71
CA GLN A 48 -8.70 10.54 -8.33
C GLN A 48 -10.19 10.88 -8.24
N ARG A 49 -10.67 11.86 -9.01
CA ARG A 49 -12.09 12.20 -9.08
C ARG A 49 -12.92 11.06 -9.67
N GLU A 50 -12.42 10.39 -10.70
CA GLU A 50 -13.10 9.22 -11.29
C GLU A 50 -13.19 8.07 -10.27
N LEU A 51 -12.10 7.78 -9.55
CA LEU A 51 -12.12 6.79 -8.48
C LEU A 51 -13.12 7.20 -7.39
N ALA A 52 -13.10 8.45 -6.92
CA ALA A 52 -14.03 8.93 -5.91
C ALA A 52 -15.50 8.76 -6.34
N ALA A 53 -15.82 9.02 -7.61
CA ALA A 53 -17.17 8.81 -8.14
C ALA A 53 -17.59 7.33 -8.09
N LYS A 54 -16.70 6.39 -8.47
CA LYS A 54 -16.99 4.95 -8.42
C LYS A 54 -17.19 4.42 -6.99
N PHE A 55 -16.56 5.07 -6.01
CA PHE A 55 -16.63 4.69 -4.59
C PHE A 55 -17.56 5.59 -3.76
N SER A 56 -18.38 6.44 -4.40
CA SER A 56 -19.28 7.39 -3.73
C SER A 56 -20.27 6.72 -2.76
N THR A 57 -20.64 5.47 -3.03
CA THR A 57 -21.57 4.68 -2.20
C THR A 57 -20.95 4.13 -0.92
N LEU A 58 -19.62 4.16 -0.75
CA LEU A 58 -18.94 3.56 0.42
C LEU A 58 -19.38 4.12 1.78
N ASN A 59 -19.97 5.32 1.80
CA ASN A 59 -20.57 5.90 3.00
C ASN A 59 -21.75 5.07 3.54
N HIS A 60 -22.45 4.32 2.71
CA HIS A 60 -23.57 3.47 3.10
C HIS A 60 -23.07 2.09 3.57
N PRO A 61 -23.68 1.45 4.59
CA PRO A 61 -23.27 0.12 5.06
C PRO A 61 -23.15 -0.94 3.95
N GLU A 62 -24.16 -1.03 3.08
CA GLU A 62 -24.21 -1.91 1.90
C GLU A 62 -23.42 -1.37 0.69
N GLY A 63 -22.79 -0.21 0.83
CA GLY A 63 -22.04 0.42 -0.24
C GLY A 63 -20.75 -0.33 -0.55
N ALA A 64 -20.61 -0.73 -1.81
CA ALA A 64 -19.40 -1.33 -2.36
C ALA A 64 -18.98 -0.61 -3.64
N GLY A 65 -17.67 -0.64 -3.92
CA GLY A 65 -17.10 -0.10 -5.16
C GLY A 65 -15.97 -1.00 -5.63
N ARG A 66 -15.78 -1.05 -6.96
CA ARG A 66 -14.70 -1.81 -7.59
C ARG A 66 -14.10 -0.97 -8.70
N ALA A 67 -12.77 -0.93 -8.75
CA ALA A 67 -12.03 -0.28 -9.81
C ALA A 67 -10.85 -1.16 -10.24
N VAL A 68 -10.46 -1.03 -11.51
CA VAL A 68 -9.25 -1.65 -12.07
C VAL A 68 -8.40 -0.52 -12.62
N ILE A 69 -7.17 -0.39 -12.12
CA ILE A 69 -6.22 0.65 -12.55
C ILE A 69 -5.18 0.00 -13.45
N THR A 70 -5.14 0.42 -14.71
CA THR A 70 -4.21 -0.11 -15.73
C THR A 70 -3.23 0.95 -16.21
N GLY A 71 -2.12 0.53 -16.81
CA GLY A 71 -1.12 1.42 -17.40
C GLY A 71 0.33 0.90 -17.30
N PRO A 72 1.28 1.55 -17.98
CA PRO A 72 2.68 1.10 -18.08
C PRO A 72 3.42 1.03 -16.73
N VAL A 73 4.55 0.32 -16.68
CA VAL A 73 5.43 0.30 -15.49
C VAL A 73 5.90 1.73 -15.18
N GLY A 74 5.98 2.09 -13.89
CA GLY A 74 6.42 3.43 -13.46
C GLY A 74 5.35 4.53 -13.56
N SER A 75 4.14 4.24 -14.07
CA SER A 75 3.09 5.26 -14.22
C SER A 75 2.39 5.70 -12.92
N GLY A 76 2.89 5.32 -11.74
CA GLY A 76 2.35 5.75 -10.44
C GLY A 76 1.07 5.06 -9.97
N LYS A 77 0.65 3.94 -10.59
CA LYS A 77 -0.59 3.21 -10.22
C LYS A 77 -0.66 2.84 -8.74
N THR A 78 0.44 2.32 -8.19
CA THR A 78 0.51 1.89 -6.79
C THR A 78 0.35 3.08 -5.85
N VAL A 79 1.05 4.18 -6.12
CA VAL A 79 0.97 5.41 -5.33
C VAL A 79 -0.44 6.01 -5.41
N LEU A 80 -1.06 5.98 -6.59
CA LEU A 80 -2.44 6.43 -6.79
C LEU A 80 -3.43 5.63 -5.95
N ALA A 81 -3.31 4.30 -5.93
CA ALA A 81 -4.17 3.44 -5.12
C ALA A 81 -3.97 3.69 -3.62
N ASP A 82 -2.71 3.75 -3.15
CA ASP A 82 -2.41 3.96 -1.72
C ASP A 82 -2.90 5.32 -1.23
N THR A 83 -2.65 6.38 -1.99
CA THR A 83 -3.12 7.74 -1.67
C THR A 83 -4.63 7.81 -1.64
N PHE A 84 -5.31 7.23 -2.63
CA PHE A 84 -6.78 7.17 -2.67
C PHE A 84 -7.37 6.40 -1.47
N CYS A 85 -6.80 5.25 -1.12
CA CYS A 85 -7.24 4.47 0.04
C CYS A 85 -7.06 5.24 1.35
N ARG A 86 -5.91 5.90 1.52
CA ARG A 86 -5.64 6.77 2.67
C ARG A 86 -6.66 7.91 2.77
N ASP A 87 -6.99 8.54 1.64
CA ASP A 87 -7.91 9.68 1.62
C ASP A 87 -9.37 9.26 1.87
N ILE A 88 -9.78 8.09 1.37
CA ILE A 88 -11.08 7.48 1.72
C ILE A 88 -11.16 7.20 3.22
N GLN A 89 -10.13 6.58 3.80
CA GLN A 89 -10.13 6.28 5.24
C GLN A 89 -10.28 7.56 6.08
N ARG A 90 -9.61 8.65 5.67
CA ARG A 90 -9.76 9.97 6.30
C ARG A 90 -11.17 10.54 6.10
N HIS A 91 -11.72 10.48 4.89
CA HIS A 91 -13.04 11.01 4.58
C HIS A 91 -14.18 10.29 5.33
N LEU A 92 -14.01 8.99 5.57
CA LEU A 92 -14.98 8.14 6.27
C LEU A 92 -14.74 8.06 7.78
N ALA A 93 -13.68 8.70 8.30
CA ALA A 93 -13.39 8.74 9.72
C ALA A 93 -14.59 9.28 10.50
N GLY A 94 -15.00 8.54 11.54
CA GLY A 94 -16.19 8.87 12.36
C GLY A 94 -17.54 8.49 11.74
N LYS A 95 -17.60 8.12 10.45
CA LYS A 95 -18.84 7.65 9.78
C LYS A 95 -18.84 6.13 9.60
N ARG A 96 -17.73 5.57 9.14
CA ARG A 96 -17.54 4.14 8.90
C ARG A 96 -16.10 3.74 9.17
N ASN A 97 -15.90 2.69 9.95
CA ASN A 97 -14.56 2.16 10.19
C ASN A 97 -14.09 1.36 8.96
N VAL A 98 -13.26 1.98 8.13
CA VAL A 98 -12.68 1.35 6.94
C VAL A 98 -11.20 1.04 7.17
N ARG A 99 -10.82 -0.23 7.01
CA ARG A 99 -9.43 -0.68 7.04
C ARG A 99 -8.95 -0.94 5.60
N HIS A 100 -7.83 -0.32 5.24
CA HIS A 100 -7.15 -0.55 3.98
C HIS A 100 -6.12 -1.67 4.14
N VAL A 101 -6.09 -2.58 3.17
CA VAL A 101 -5.13 -3.69 3.10
C VAL A 101 -4.54 -3.71 1.69
N LYS A 102 -3.21 -3.60 1.61
CA LYS A 102 -2.45 -3.68 0.36
C LYS A 102 -1.79 -5.04 0.23
N VAL A 103 -2.10 -5.77 -0.84
CA VAL A 103 -1.47 -7.07 -1.14
C VAL A 103 -0.76 -7.00 -2.48
N ASN A 104 0.55 -7.30 -2.47
CA ASN A 104 1.33 -7.43 -3.68
C ASN A 104 1.23 -8.88 -4.22
N CYS A 105 0.38 -9.08 -5.23
CA CYS A 105 0.17 -10.39 -5.85
C CYS A 105 1.42 -10.93 -6.59
N ARG A 106 2.46 -10.11 -6.83
CA ARG A 106 3.75 -10.61 -7.33
C ARG A 106 4.45 -11.48 -6.28
N ASN A 107 4.28 -11.15 -4.99
CA ASN A 107 4.84 -11.90 -3.86
C ASN A 107 3.85 -12.96 -3.34
N ALA A 108 2.55 -12.61 -3.31
CA ALA A 108 1.45 -13.51 -2.99
C ALA A 108 0.84 -14.11 -4.26
N SER A 109 1.55 -15.06 -4.88
CA SER A 109 1.24 -15.58 -6.22
C SER A 109 0.04 -16.54 -6.31
N THR A 110 -0.58 -16.89 -5.18
CA THR A 110 -1.72 -17.84 -5.12
C THR A 110 -2.87 -17.19 -4.37
N SER A 111 -4.12 -17.49 -4.75
CA SER A 111 -5.32 -16.99 -4.07
C SER A 111 -5.29 -17.25 -2.56
N MET A 112 -4.82 -18.43 -2.14
CA MET A 112 -4.64 -18.79 -0.73
C MET A 112 -3.72 -17.80 0.01
N ARG A 113 -2.52 -17.56 -0.52
CA ARG A 113 -1.58 -16.57 0.05
C ARG A 113 -2.14 -15.17 0.09
N VAL A 114 -2.96 -14.77 -0.89
CA VAL A 114 -3.63 -13.46 -0.88
C VAL A 114 -4.58 -13.37 0.31
N VAL A 115 -5.47 -14.37 0.48
CA VAL A 115 -6.42 -14.41 1.60
C VAL A 115 -5.69 -14.46 2.95
N GLN A 116 -4.71 -15.34 3.11
CA GLN A 116 -3.88 -15.40 4.32
C GLN A 116 -3.25 -14.04 4.62
N ARG A 117 -2.70 -13.35 3.60
CA ARG A 117 -2.08 -12.04 3.80
C ARG A 117 -3.09 -10.99 4.22
N ILE A 118 -4.32 -11.04 3.69
CA ILE A 118 -5.40 -10.14 4.10
C ILE A 118 -5.76 -10.40 5.57
N LEU A 119 -5.96 -11.66 5.95
CA LEU A 119 -6.30 -12.04 7.32
C LEU A 119 -5.21 -11.65 8.31
N HIS A 120 -3.94 -11.94 8.03
CA HIS A 120 -2.83 -11.51 8.88
C HIS A 120 -2.75 -9.99 9.11
N LEU A 121 -3.18 -9.20 8.12
CA LEU A 121 -3.19 -7.74 8.22
C LEU A 121 -4.42 -7.21 8.98
N LEU A 122 -5.53 -7.97 9.02
CA LEU A 122 -6.77 -7.59 9.70
C LEU A 122 -6.88 -8.16 11.14
N ASP A 123 -6.34 -9.36 11.35
CA ASP A 123 -6.31 -10.11 12.59
C ASP A 123 -4.98 -10.89 12.71
N PRO A 124 -3.97 -10.29 13.38
CA PRO A 124 -2.67 -10.93 13.57
C PRO A 124 -2.70 -12.20 14.44
N GLY A 125 -3.78 -12.45 15.19
CA GLY A 125 -3.94 -13.63 16.02
C GLY A 125 -4.43 -14.86 15.25
N HIS A 126 -4.78 -14.69 13.98
CA HIS A 126 -5.31 -15.76 13.15
C HIS A 126 -4.22 -16.78 12.75
N PRO A 127 -4.45 -18.10 12.89
CA PRO A 127 -3.44 -19.11 12.63
C PRO A 127 -3.04 -19.20 11.15
N ASP A 128 -1.73 -19.21 10.87
CA ASP A 128 -1.16 -19.25 9.51
C ASP A 128 -1.40 -20.59 8.77
N ARG A 129 -1.79 -21.66 9.46
CA ARG A 129 -1.80 -23.04 8.94
C ARG A 129 -3.00 -23.84 9.43
N GLY A 130 -3.35 -24.88 8.66
CA GLY A 130 -4.37 -25.86 9.04
C GLY A 130 -5.80 -25.49 8.62
N LEU A 131 -5.97 -24.40 7.88
CA LEU A 131 -7.27 -23.96 7.38
C LEU A 131 -7.27 -24.01 5.85
N SER A 132 -8.32 -24.59 5.28
CA SER A 132 -8.66 -24.50 3.86
C SER A 132 -9.33 -23.16 3.56
N MET A 133 -9.45 -22.79 2.27
CA MET A 133 -10.13 -21.56 1.84
C MET A 133 -11.57 -21.42 2.38
N GLY A 134 -12.27 -22.54 2.61
CA GLY A 134 -13.63 -22.54 3.17
C GLY A 134 -13.67 -22.35 4.69
N GLU A 135 -12.54 -22.49 5.39
CA GLU A 135 -12.42 -22.28 6.84
C GLU A 135 -11.82 -20.89 7.17
N LEU A 136 -11.36 -20.17 6.15
CA LEU A 136 -10.75 -18.83 6.24
C LEU A 136 -11.74 -17.68 5.97
N LEU A 137 -12.94 -17.98 5.44
CA LEU A 137 -13.99 -17.05 5.01
C LEU A 137 -15.28 -17.29 5.77
#